data_AF-A0A6L7WPF4-F1
#
_entry.id   AF-A0A6L7WPF4-F1
#
_cell.length_a   1.000
_cell.length_b   1.000
_cell.length_c   1.000
_cell.angle_alpha   90.00
_cell.angle_beta   90.00
_cell.angle_gamma   90.00
#
_symmetry.space_group_name_H-M   'P 1'
#
loop_
_entity.id
_entity.type
_entity.pdbx_description
1 polymer ?
#
loop_
_entity_poly.entity_id
_entity_poly.type
_entity_poly.pdbx_seq_one_letter_code
_entity_poly.pdbx_strand_id
1 'polypeptide(L)'
;MLLIGCAPQGGPDVEAARATIARFPGLRPVLFAADGAGSERWSELVGSGAVFFAASGWPELGRLGPIVVAALENAVFRRAFRELVRPKPETDAKFPAFAWYDATVLGERRAAQSALRDLAAQAERRMPEVTATVYAYDDWAEVLLGPHPLQQPEEFAESAALGLIAYAARTGSAVVEHRVEDTVFFDPELDLVPGAGHALMAVPIRDHVGTVFGVLACHPVDAHDHLRPELARTAGLLASEFAPPLATLREYDRLQGDAGADRSLFRSEAIEEQRRSESPSSILNVSERWGSWIVGGMAALLLAFVAFLVFGKATEYAEGSAVVHSRGRIPVVANEAGTVAAIQLAPGTPVTPGDVIGTLYDHAELAEVRRLEHEYEDALVRLLRDPESPTAGAGLAGLRASSEQARAALEERQLIVPVSGVLTDVRVRRGALVSPGQTVATVGSAGPGFEIVAAVPGNFRPLLDSGLPVVAELEQFPGNRFHLQAREISPEVISVAEARALMGQLLPTVAENAALALVYADLPGALVSGTGAEYRLYDGMRGSVRIPVREERFIVTLWPALGTSR
;
A
#
# COMPACT_ATOMS: atom_id res chain seq x y z
N MET A 1 -16.37 -30.01 -4.22
CA MET A 1 -17.38 -30.98 -3.74
C MET A 1 -18.73 -30.32 -3.92
N LEU A 2 -19.53 -30.84 -4.86
CA LEU A 2 -20.91 -30.39 -5.10
C LEU A 2 -21.79 -31.00 -4.01
N LEU A 3 -22.59 -30.20 -3.32
CA LEU A 3 -23.59 -30.70 -2.37
C LEU A 3 -24.93 -30.75 -3.10
N ILE A 4 -25.61 -31.90 -3.13
CA ILE A 4 -26.98 -32.01 -3.65
C ILE A 4 -27.88 -32.24 -2.43
N GLY A 5 -28.77 -31.29 -2.15
CA GLY A 5 -29.71 -31.33 -1.03
C GLY A 5 -31.15 -31.49 -1.50
N CYS A 6 -32.00 -32.07 -0.66
CA CYS A 6 -33.45 -32.13 -0.86
C CYS A 6 -34.14 -31.43 0.31
N ALA A 7 -35.06 -30.51 0.02
CA ALA A 7 -35.91 -29.88 1.03
C ALA A 7 -37.34 -30.43 0.89
N PRO A 8 -37.91 -31.10 1.92
CA PRO A 8 -39.29 -31.57 1.88
C PRO A 8 -40.29 -30.42 2.08
N GLN A 9 -41.52 -30.60 1.58
CA GLN A 9 -42.56 -29.57 1.51
C GLN A 9 -42.89 -28.89 2.85
N GLY A 10 -42.69 -27.57 2.88
CA GLY A 10 -43.46 -26.64 3.70
C GLY A 10 -42.80 -26.17 5.01
N GLY A 11 -42.39 -24.90 5.06
CA GLY A 11 -42.08 -24.19 6.30
C GLY A 11 -40.67 -23.59 6.35
N PRO A 12 -39.96 -23.53 7.49
CA PRO A 12 -38.80 -22.66 7.82
C PRO A 12 -37.48 -22.95 7.05
N ASP A 13 -37.57 -23.18 5.75
CA ASP A 13 -36.59 -23.97 4.98
C ASP A 13 -35.48 -23.15 4.32
N VAL A 14 -35.70 -21.85 4.07
CA VAL A 14 -34.64 -20.94 3.57
C VAL A 14 -33.51 -20.80 4.61
N GLU A 15 -33.87 -20.75 5.90
CA GLU A 15 -32.90 -20.64 6.99
C GLU A 15 -32.13 -21.96 7.19
N ALA A 16 -32.78 -23.10 6.99
CA ALA A 16 -32.13 -24.42 6.99
C ALA A 16 -31.18 -24.62 5.79
N ALA A 17 -31.56 -24.14 4.61
CA ALA A 17 -30.67 -24.09 3.44
C ALA A 17 -29.47 -23.17 3.72
N ARG A 18 -29.70 -21.95 4.24
CA ARG A 18 -28.63 -21.02 4.67
C ARG A 18 -27.72 -21.64 5.74
N ALA A 19 -28.27 -22.37 6.71
CA ALA A 19 -27.50 -23.06 7.75
C ALA A 19 -26.65 -24.22 7.19
N THR A 20 -27.21 -25.00 6.26
CA THR A 20 -26.49 -26.08 5.57
C THR A 20 -25.33 -25.51 4.75
N ILE A 21 -25.57 -24.40 4.06
CA ILE A 21 -24.57 -23.62 3.34
C ILE A 21 -23.49 -23.12 4.31
N ALA A 22 -23.87 -22.50 5.44
CA ALA A 22 -22.96 -21.97 6.45
C ALA A 22 -22.02 -23.02 7.07
N ARG A 23 -22.46 -24.28 7.17
CA ARG A 23 -21.63 -25.41 7.66
C ARG A 23 -20.42 -25.72 6.77
N PHE A 24 -20.41 -25.28 5.51
CA PHE A 24 -19.34 -25.54 4.57
C PHE A 24 -18.82 -24.24 3.94
N PRO A 25 -18.00 -23.45 4.66
CA PRO A 25 -17.53 -22.13 4.23
C PRO A 25 -16.52 -22.14 3.06
N GLY A 26 -16.21 -23.31 2.47
CA GLY A 26 -15.25 -23.46 1.37
C GLY A 26 -15.68 -24.35 0.19
N LEU A 27 -16.92 -24.85 0.16
CA LEU A 27 -17.41 -25.80 -0.85
C LEU A 27 -18.74 -25.33 -1.45
N ARG A 28 -18.87 -24.79 -2.67
CA ARG A 28 -20.20 -24.50 -3.27
C ARG A 28 -20.20 -24.59 -4.81
N PRO A 29 -20.86 -25.61 -5.36
CA PRO A 29 -22.26 -25.41 -5.78
C PRO A 29 -23.23 -26.35 -5.06
N VAL A 30 -24.48 -25.88 -4.88
CA VAL A 30 -25.51 -26.61 -4.13
C VAL A 30 -26.80 -26.73 -4.93
N LEU A 31 -27.06 -27.93 -5.48
CA LEU A 31 -28.32 -28.24 -6.16
C LEU A 31 -29.39 -28.55 -5.10
N PHE A 32 -30.56 -27.92 -5.19
CA PHE A 32 -31.66 -28.14 -4.25
C PHE A 32 -32.92 -28.60 -5.00
N ALA A 33 -33.30 -29.87 -4.83
CA ALA A 33 -34.60 -30.36 -5.28
C ALA A 33 -35.63 -30.18 -4.15
N ALA A 34 -36.76 -29.53 -4.43
CA ALA A 34 -37.82 -29.31 -3.46
C ALA A 34 -39.18 -29.49 -4.14
N ASP A 35 -40.02 -30.36 -3.59
CA ASP A 35 -41.38 -30.52 -4.10
C ASP A 35 -42.20 -29.26 -3.77
N GLY A 36 -42.72 -28.56 -4.78
CA GLY A 36 -43.93 -27.73 -4.69
C GLY A 36 -43.85 -26.34 -4.01
N ALA A 37 -44.24 -25.34 -4.80
CA ALA A 37 -44.87 -24.06 -4.46
C ALA A 37 -44.14 -23.08 -3.51
N GLY A 38 -43.37 -22.17 -4.11
CA GLY A 38 -42.96 -20.91 -3.48
C GLY A 38 -41.94 -20.12 -4.27
N SER A 39 -42.25 -19.68 -5.49
CA SER A 39 -41.37 -18.88 -6.38
C SER A 39 -40.78 -17.66 -5.67
N GLU A 40 -41.58 -16.97 -4.82
CA GLU A 40 -41.13 -15.81 -4.04
C GLU A 40 -39.98 -16.10 -3.05
N ARG A 41 -39.94 -17.28 -2.43
CA ARG A 41 -38.94 -17.62 -1.39
C ARG A 41 -37.55 -17.97 -1.96
N TRP A 42 -37.48 -18.35 -3.24
CA TRP A 42 -36.23 -18.72 -3.90
C TRP A 42 -35.44 -17.52 -4.41
N SER A 43 -36.12 -16.41 -4.73
CA SER A 43 -35.50 -15.14 -5.13
C SER A 43 -34.47 -14.65 -4.09
N GLU A 44 -34.73 -14.87 -2.80
CA GLU A 44 -33.82 -14.50 -1.70
C GLU A 44 -32.53 -15.33 -1.62
N LEU A 45 -32.51 -16.53 -2.19
CA LEU A 45 -31.36 -17.44 -2.13
C LEU A 45 -30.31 -17.12 -3.21
N VAL A 46 -30.74 -16.61 -4.37
CA VAL A 46 -29.88 -16.21 -5.50
C VAL A 46 -28.80 -15.19 -5.08
N GLY A 47 -29.09 -14.36 -4.07
CA GLY A 47 -28.16 -13.37 -3.50
C GLY A 47 -27.10 -13.93 -2.53
N SER A 48 -27.14 -15.21 -2.13
CA SER A 48 -26.25 -15.77 -1.09
C SER A 48 -24.87 -16.23 -1.59
N GLY A 49 -24.59 -16.06 -2.89
CA GLY A 49 -23.31 -16.42 -3.50
C GLY A 49 -23.09 -17.93 -3.68
N ALA A 50 -24.11 -18.75 -3.43
CA ALA A 50 -24.21 -20.15 -3.83
C ALA A 50 -25.09 -20.26 -5.09
N VAL A 51 -24.84 -21.27 -5.94
CA VAL A 51 -25.64 -21.49 -7.15
C VAL A 51 -26.74 -22.50 -6.85
N PHE A 52 -27.99 -22.10 -7.06
CA PHE A 52 -29.18 -22.88 -6.80
C PHE A 52 -29.90 -23.20 -8.10
N PHE A 53 -30.50 -24.37 -8.13
CA PHE A 53 -31.41 -24.79 -9.18
C PHE A 53 -32.53 -25.56 -8.50
N ALA A 54 -33.78 -25.15 -8.72
CA ALA A 54 -34.96 -25.70 -8.06
C ALA A 54 -35.71 -26.67 -8.99
N ALA A 55 -36.32 -27.68 -8.39
CA ALA A 55 -36.97 -28.76 -9.12
C ALA A 55 -38.06 -29.39 -8.23
N SER A 56 -39.28 -29.57 -8.74
CA SER A 56 -40.46 -30.16 -8.09
C SER A 56 -40.37 -31.68 -7.86
N GLY A 57 -39.15 -32.19 -7.65
CA GLY A 57 -38.83 -33.61 -7.56
C GLY A 57 -37.36 -33.89 -7.91
N TRP A 58 -36.97 -35.17 -7.96
CA TRP A 58 -35.62 -35.55 -8.38
C TRP A 58 -35.51 -35.64 -9.91
N PRO A 59 -34.58 -34.89 -10.54
CA PRO A 59 -34.42 -34.95 -11.97
C PRO A 59 -33.71 -36.22 -12.43
N GLU A 60 -33.97 -36.62 -13.68
CA GLU A 60 -33.30 -37.76 -14.30
C GLU A 60 -31.77 -37.54 -14.37
N LEU A 61 -31.00 -38.62 -14.19
CA LEU A 61 -29.54 -38.61 -14.20
C LEU A 61 -28.93 -37.93 -15.44
N GLY A 62 -29.59 -38.01 -16.60
CA GLY A 62 -29.15 -37.37 -17.84
C GLY A 62 -29.25 -35.84 -17.83
N ARG A 63 -30.18 -35.26 -17.07
CA ARG A 63 -30.39 -33.80 -16.97
C ARG A 63 -29.57 -33.16 -15.85
N LEU A 64 -29.09 -33.96 -14.89
CA LEU A 64 -28.21 -33.48 -13.81
C LEU A 64 -26.86 -32.95 -14.32
N GLY A 65 -26.28 -33.57 -15.34
CA GLY A 65 -24.95 -33.20 -15.85
C GLY A 65 -24.85 -31.74 -16.30
N PRO A 66 -25.67 -31.28 -17.26
CA PRO A 66 -25.68 -29.89 -17.73
C PRO A 66 -25.97 -28.88 -16.61
N ILE A 67 -26.86 -29.21 -15.68
CA ILE A 67 -27.17 -28.36 -14.51
C ILE A 67 -25.94 -28.15 -13.64
N VAL A 68 -25.20 -29.23 -13.36
CA VAL A 68 -23.99 -29.16 -12.53
C VAL A 68 -22.89 -28.35 -13.23
N VAL A 69 -22.72 -28.53 -14.54
CA VAL A 69 -21.73 -27.78 -15.32
C VAL A 69 -22.07 -26.29 -15.33
N ALA A 70 -23.30 -25.93 -15.69
CA ALA A 70 -23.78 -24.55 -15.67
C ALA A 70 -23.62 -23.89 -14.29
N ALA A 71 -23.97 -24.63 -13.23
CA ALA A 71 -23.83 -24.15 -11.86
C ALA A 71 -22.37 -23.93 -11.45
N LEU A 72 -21.44 -24.75 -11.94
CA LEU A 72 -20.01 -24.59 -11.69
C LEU A 72 -19.42 -23.40 -12.47
N GLU A 73 -19.78 -23.24 -13.74
CA GLU A 73 -19.30 -22.13 -14.59
C GLU A 73 -19.71 -20.77 -14.02
N ASN A 74 -20.98 -20.62 -13.63
CA ASN A 74 -21.46 -19.40 -12.97
C ASN A 74 -20.73 -19.12 -11.64
N ALA A 75 -20.45 -20.15 -10.85
CA ALA A 75 -19.72 -20.01 -9.59
C ALA A 75 -18.26 -19.54 -9.80
N VAL A 76 -17.56 -20.10 -10.80
CA VAL A 76 -16.18 -19.73 -11.15
C VAL A 76 -16.12 -18.30 -11.67
N PHE A 77 -17.02 -17.92 -12.57
CA PHE A 77 -17.09 -16.57 -13.13
C PHE A 77 -17.30 -15.50 -12.04
N ARG A 78 -18.30 -15.68 -11.17
CA ARG A 78 -18.59 -14.74 -10.07
C ARG A 78 -17.45 -14.63 -9.06
N ARG A 79 -16.66 -15.69 -8.88
CA ARG A 79 -15.46 -15.66 -8.02
C ARG A 79 -14.34 -14.86 -8.66
N ALA A 80 -13.99 -15.16 -9.91
CA ALA A 80 -12.93 -14.47 -10.63
C ALA A 80 -13.20 -12.95 -10.69
N PHE A 81 -14.46 -12.56 -10.90
CA PHE A 81 -14.85 -11.16 -10.91
C PHE A 81 -14.77 -10.47 -9.54
N ARG A 82 -15.22 -11.12 -8.46
CA ARG A 82 -15.07 -10.60 -7.08
C ARG A 82 -13.61 -10.43 -6.66
N GLU A 83 -12.72 -11.27 -7.18
CA GLU A 83 -11.28 -11.15 -6.94
C GLU A 83 -10.65 -10.03 -7.80
N LEU A 84 -11.20 -9.75 -9.00
CA LEU A 84 -10.77 -8.64 -9.88
C LEU A 84 -11.23 -7.27 -9.37
N VAL A 85 -12.50 -7.18 -8.94
CA VAL A 85 -13.10 -5.96 -8.38
C VAL A 85 -12.83 -5.96 -6.88
N ARG A 86 -11.65 -5.50 -6.46
CA ARG A 86 -11.38 -5.24 -5.03
C ARG A 86 -12.27 -4.08 -4.57
N PRO A 87 -13.27 -4.28 -3.69
CA PRO A 87 -13.92 -3.13 -3.07
C PRO A 87 -12.88 -2.47 -2.16
N LYS A 88 -12.67 -1.17 -2.36
CA LYS A 88 -11.95 -0.32 -1.41
C LYS A 88 -12.81 -0.27 -0.14
N PRO A 89 -12.29 -0.63 1.05
CA PRO A 89 -13.14 -0.81 2.23
C PRO A 89 -13.33 0.53 2.93
N GLU A 90 -14.25 1.36 2.43
CA GLU A 90 -14.70 2.57 3.16
C GLU A 90 -16.18 2.83 2.86
N THR A 91 -17.07 1.98 3.37
CA THR A 91 -18.23 2.37 4.18
C THR A 91 -19.07 1.13 4.47
N ASP A 92 -19.58 1.07 5.69
CA ASP A 92 -20.50 0.07 6.25
C ASP A 92 -21.90 0.12 5.61
N ALA A 93 -21.97 0.38 4.30
CA ALA A 93 -23.18 0.26 3.53
C ALA A 93 -23.35 -1.22 3.17
N LYS A 94 -24.26 -1.87 3.90
CA LYS A 94 -24.94 -3.08 3.46
C LYS A 94 -25.36 -2.87 2.01
N PHE A 95 -24.61 -3.39 1.04
CA PHE A 95 -25.05 -3.45 -0.35
C PHE A 95 -26.33 -4.28 -0.36
N PRO A 96 -27.53 -3.69 -0.52
CA PRO A 96 -28.71 -4.49 -0.74
C PRO A 96 -28.50 -5.04 -2.14
N ALA A 97 -28.42 -6.36 -2.28
CA ALA A 97 -28.33 -7.07 -3.56
C ALA A 97 -29.54 -6.83 -4.50
N PHE A 98 -30.35 -5.80 -4.25
CA PHE A 98 -31.58 -5.45 -4.96
C PHE A 98 -31.70 -3.95 -5.31
N ALA A 99 -30.70 -3.11 -5.01
CA ALA A 99 -30.79 -1.66 -5.25
C ALA A 99 -30.46 -1.19 -6.69
N TRP A 100 -30.18 -2.11 -7.62
CA TRP A 100 -29.96 -1.79 -9.04
C TRP A 100 -31.24 -1.65 -9.87
N TYR A 101 -32.41 -1.87 -9.25
CA TYR A 101 -33.70 -1.97 -9.92
C TYR A 101 -34.57 -0.73 -9.65
N ASP A 102 -34.03 0.49 -9.75
CA ASP A 102 -34.79 1.71 -9.49
C ASP A 102 -35.07 2.57 -10.74
N ALA A 103 -36.23 3.22 -10.70
CA ALA A 103 -37.11 3.80 -11.72
C ALA A 103 -36.59 4.29 -13.10
N THR A 104 -35.30 4.65 -13.26
CA THR A 104 -34.74 5.13 -14.54
C THR A 104 -34.68 4.06 -15.64
N VAL A 105 -34.64 2.78 -15.24
CA VAL A 105 -34.59 1.62 -16.16
C VAL A 105 -35.94 1.34 -16.83
N LEU A 106 -37.08 1.82 -16.31
CA LEU A 106 -38.41 1.53 -16.88
C LEU A 106 -38.57 2.01 -18.34
N GLY A 107 -37.98 3.16 -18.69
CA GLY A 107 -38.09 3.72 -20.05
C GLY A 107 -37.31 2.92 -21.10
N GLU A 108 -36.12 2.43 -20.73
CA GLU A 108 -35.24 1.64 -21.60
C GLU A 108 -35.66 0.16 -21.61
N ARG A 109 -36.24 -0.36 -20.50
CA ARG A 109 -36.94 -1.65 -20.47
C ARG A 109 -38.08 -1.74 -21.46
N ARG A 110 -38.87 -0.68 -21.63
CA ARG A 110 -39.92 -0.67 -22.65
C ARG A 110 -39.37 -0.82 -24.07
N ALA A 111 -38.21 -0.21 -24.36
CA ALA A 111 -37.55 -0.34 -25.67
C ALA A 111 -36.94 -1.74 -25.88
N ALA A 112 -36.31 -2.31 -24.85
CA ALA A 112 -35.83 -3.69 -24.87
C ALA A 112 -36.99 -4.69 -25.02
N GLN A 113 -38.10 -4.48 -24.31
CA GLN A 113 -39.30 -5.30 -24.41
C GLN A 113 -39.98 -5.18 -25.77
N SER A 114 -40.03 -3.99 -26.39
CA SER A 114 -40.53 -3.86 -27.75
C SER A 114 -39.67 -4.66 -28.73
N ALA A 115 -38.34 -4.61 -28.58
CA ALA A 115 -37.44 -5.41 -29.42
C ALA A 115 -37.65 -6.92 -29.22
N LEU A 116 -37.83 -7.38 -27.96
CA LEU A 116 -38.15 -8.79 -27.67
C LEU A 116 -39.48 -9.24 -28.28
N ARG A 117 -40.51 -8.38 -28.24
CA ARG A 117 -41.80 -8.63 -28.90
C ARG A 117 -41.67 -8.67 -30.42
N ASP A 118 -40.84 -7.81 -31.01
CA ASP A 118 -40.60 -7.80 -32.45
C ASP A 118 -39.89 -9.08 -32.92
N LEU A 119 -38.93 -9.58 -32.13
CA LEU A 119 -38.27 -10.87 -32.37
C LEU A 119 -39.23 -12.04 -32.23
N ALA A 120 -40.09 -12.03 -31.21
CA ALA A 120 -41.14 -13.03 -31.03
C ALA A 120 -42.10 -13.05 -32.24
N ALA A 121 -42.58 -11.88 -32.67
CA ALA A 121 -43.42 -11.75 -33.86
C ALA A 121 -42.70 -12.21 -35.14
N GLN A 122 -41.37 -12.04 -35.24
CA GLN A 122 -40.57 -12.57 -36.35
C GLN A 122 -40.53 -14.11 -36.33
N ALA A 123 -40.43 -14.73 -35.15
CA ALA A 123 -40.48 -16.18 -35.01
C ALA A 123 -41.86 -16.73 -35.41
N GLU A 124 -42.96 -16.12 -34.95
CA GLU A 124 -44.32 -16.54 -35.31
C GLU A 124 -44.60 -16.42 -36.81
N ARG A 125 -44.10 -15.37 -37.48
CA ARG A 125 -44.20 -15.25 -38.95
C ARG A 125 -43.51 -16.39 -39.69
N ARG A 126 -42.46 -16.97 -39.12
CA ARG A 126 -41.69 -18.07 -39.71
C ARG A 126 -42.20 -19.45 -39.28
N MET A 127 -42.89 -19.52 -38.15
CA MET A 127 -43.49 -20.71 -37.57
C MET A 127 -44.93 -20.40 -37.13
N PRO A 128 -45.89 -20.31 -38.07
CA PRO A 128 -47.27 -19.89 -37.76
C PRO A 128 -48.05 -20.90 -36.92
N GLU A 129 -47.50 -22.11 -36.74
CA GLU A 129 -48.08 -23.18 -35.92
C GLU A 129 -47.75 -23.04 -34.43
N VAL A 130 -46.88 -22.08 -34.06
CA VAL A 130 -46.49 -21.85 -32.66
C VAL A 130 -46.70 -20.41 -32.23
N THR A 131 -47.07 -20.22 -30.96
CA THR A 131 -46.95 -18.95 -30.24
C THR A 131 -45.54 -18.85 -29.69
N ALA A 132 -44.82 -17.78 -30.03
CA ALA A 132 -43.42 -17.61 -29.67
C ALA A 132 -43.24 -16.49 -28.65
N THR A 133 -42.37 -16.71 -27.67
CA THR A 133 -41.97 -15.70 -26.68
C THR A 133 -40.45 -15.67 -26.58
N VAL A 134 -39.86 -14.47 -26.55
CA VAL A 134 -38.41 -14.29 -26.39
C VAL A 134 -38.14 -13.67 -25.03
N TYR A 135 -37.32 -14.36 -24.24
CA TYR A 135 -36.81 -13.87 -22.95
C TYR A 135 -35.35 -13.48 -23.12
N ALA A 136 -34.96 -12.30 -22.64
CA ALA A 136 -33.56 -11.95 -22.45
C ALA A 136 -33.07 -12.53 -21.11
N TYR A 137 -31.86 -13.09 -21.11
CA TYR A 137 -31.26 -13.66 -19.91
C TYR A 137 -30.09 -12.82 -19.44
N ASP A 138 -30.19 -12.33 -18.20
CA ASP A 138 -29.08 -11.73 -17.49
C ASP A 138 -28.39 -12.80 -16.64
N ASP A 139 -27.22 -13.26 -17.08
CA ASP A 139 -26.39 -14.23 -16.37
C ASP A 139 -25.82 -13.68 -15.05
N TRP A 140 -25.71 -12.36 -14.92
CA TRP A 140 -25.21 -11.70 -13.74
C TRP A 140 -26.28 -11.67 -12.66
N ALA A 141 -27.46 -11.13 -12.98
CA ALA A 141 -28.59 -11.08 -12.05
C ALA A 141 -29.30 -12.43 -11.87
N GLU A 142 -29.07 -13.40 -12.76
CA GLU A 142 -29.88 -14.63 -12.89
C GLU A 142 -31.37 -14.31 -13.02
N VAL A 143 -31.68 -13.35 -13.89
CA VAL A 143 -33.05 -12.88 -14.15
C VAL A 143 -33.39 -13.08 -15.63
N LEU A 144 -34.62 -13.51 -15.88
CA LEU A 144 -35.23 -13.53 -17.20
C LEU A 144 -36.13 -12.30 -17.36
N LEU A 145 -35.89 -11.55 -18.42
CA LEU A 145 -36.65 -10.37 -18.80
C LEU A 145 -37.49 -10.71 -20.02
N GLY A 146 -38.82 -10.59 -19.90
CA GLY A 146 -39.74 -10.90 -20.98
C GLY A 146 -41.16 -10.42 -20.68
N PRO A 147 -42.14 -10.72 -21.53
CA PRO A 147 -43.54 -10.53 -21.20
C PRO A 147 -43.99 -11.58 -20.16
N HIS A 148 -44.78 -11.19 -19.17
CA HIS A 148 -45.41 -12.15 -18.26
C HIS A 148 -46.38 -13.03 -19.07
N PRO A 149 -46.29 -14.37 -18.99
CA PRO A 149 -47.24 -15.24 -19.69
C PRO A 149 -48.69 -15.07 -19.22
N LEU A 150 -48.91 -14.91 -17.91
CA LEU A 150 -50.24 -14.96 -17.29
C LEU A 150 -50.90 -13.58 -17.09
N GLN A 151 -50.17 -12.46 -17.18
CA GLN A 151 -50.68 -11.12 -16.88
C GLN A 151 -50.36 -10.12 -18.00
N GLN A 152 -51.38 -9.44 -18.55
CA GLN A 152 -51.21 -8.26 -19.41
C GLN A 152 -51.47 -6.97 -18.61
N PRO A 153 -50.69 -5.88 -18.76
CA PRO A 153 -49.34 -5.73 -19.29
C PRO A 153 -48.46 -5.03 -18.24
N GLU A 154 -47.95 -5.75 -17.25
CA GLU A 154 -46.97 -5.19 -16.31
C GLU A 154 -45.62 -5.91 -16.41
N GLU A 155 -44.58 -5.16 -16.07
CA GLU A 155 -43.18 -5.49 -16.25
C GLU A 155 -42.83 -6.80 -15.55
N PHE A 156 -42.25 -7.75 -16.29
CA PHE A 156 -41.93 -9.07 -15.77
C PHE A 156 -40.42 -9.30 -15.77
N ALA A 157 -39.89 -9.45 -14.56
CA ALA A 157 -38.52 -9.84 -14.29
C ALA A 157 -38.60 -11.01 -13.32
N GLU A 158 -38.32 -12.22 -13.80
CA GLU A 158 -38.46 -13.44 -13.01
C GLU A 158 -37.09 -14.08 -12.76
N SER A 159 -36.96 -14.74 -11.62
CA SER A 159 -35.72 -15.44 -11.29
C SER A 159 -35.52 -16.63 -12.23
N ALA A 160 -34.32 -16.76 -12.82
CA ALA A 160 -33.93 -17.91 -13.62
C ALA A 160 -33.62 -19.17 -12.77
N ALA A 161 -34.28 -19.34 -11.63
CA ALA A 161 -34.01 -20.42 -10.68
C ALA A 161 -34.85 -21.68 -10.90
N LEU A 162 -36.05 -21.52 -11.49
CA LEU A 162 -37.07 -22.55 -11.69
C LEU A 162 -37.68 -22.39 -13.08
N GLY A 163 -38.15 -23.49 -13.69
CA GLY A 163 -38.72 -23.49 -15.04
C GLY A 163 -37.86 -24.19 -16.10
N LEU A 164 -38.50 -24.76 -17.11
CA LEU A 164 -37.87 -25.31 -18.31
C LEU A 164 -37.20 -24.23 -19.15
N ILE A 165 -37.78 -23.02 -19.20
CA ILE A 165 -37.18 -21.86 -19.86
C ILE A 165 -35.92 -21.41 -19.11
N ALA A 166 -35.95 -21.35 -17.78
CA ALA A 166 -34.77 -21.06 -16.96
C ALA A 166 -33.68 -22.13 -17.10
N TYR A 167 -34.07 -23.42 -17.19
CA TYR A 167 -33.15 -24.50 -17.49
C TYR A 167 -32.43 -24.27 -18.82
N ALA A 168 -33.16 -23.92 -19.89
CA ALA A 168 -32.57 -23.66 -21.19
C ALA A 168 -31.62 -22.45 -21.16
N ALA A 169 -32.01 -21.38 -20.45
CA ALA A 169 -31.21 -20.17 -20.29
C ALA A 169 -29.85 -20.46 -19.62
N ARG A 170 -29.86 -21.27 -18.57
CA ARG A 170 -28.67 -21.52 -17.74
C ARG A 170 -27.77 -22.61 -18.28
N THR A 171 -28.36 -23.67 -18.83
CA THR A 171 -27.60 -24.82 -19.32
C THR A 171 -27.19 -24.68 -20.78
N GLY A 172 -27.75 -23.71 -21.50
CA GLY A 172 -27.57 -23.60 -22.95
C GLY A 172 -28.10 -24.82 -23.73
N SER A 173 -28.88 -25.69 -23.08
CA SER A 173 -29.46 -26.88 -23.67
C SER A 173 -30.91 -26.63 -24.07
N ALA A 174 -31.25 -26.96 -25.32
CA ALA A 174 -32.63 -26.87 -25.78
C ALA A 174 -33.49 -27.95 -25.12
N VAL A 175 -34.73 -27.59 -24.79
CA VAL A 175 -35.72 -28.47 -24.17
C VAL A 175 -36.93 -28.55 -25.08
N VAL A 176 -37.44 -29.75 -25.32
CA VAL A 176 -38.68 -29.99 -26.06
C VAL A 176 -39.49 -31.00 -25.27
N GLU A 177 -40.64 -30.56 -24.76
CA GLU A 177 -41.53 -31.37 -23.93
C GLU A 177 -42.92 -31.39 -24.54
N HIS A 178 -43.50 -32.58 -24.61
CA HIS A 178 -44.87 -32.77 -25.10
C HIS A 178 -45.91 -32.35 -24.06
N ARG A 179 -45.54 -32.39 -22.78
CA ARG A 179 -46.36 -31.94 -21.65
C ARG A 179 -45.47 -31.41 -20.55
N VAL A 180 -45.52 -30.10 -20.31
CA VAL A 180 -44.66 -29.42 -19.32
C VAL A 180 -44.94 -29.87 -17.88
N GLU A 181 -46.21 -30.17 -17.56
CA GLU A 181 -46.67 -30.58 -16.23
C GLU A 181 -46.04 -31.90 -15.74
N ASP A 182 -45.63 -32.76 -16.68
CA ASP A 182 -45.01 -34.05 -16.35
C ASP A 182 -43.54 -33.87 -15.95
N THR A 183 -42.98 -32.67 -16.10
CA THR A 183 -41.59 -32.39 -15.83
C THR A 183 -41.37 -31.85 -14.43
N VAL A 184 -40.27 -32.31 -13.84
CA VAL A 184 -39.81 -31.94 -12.50
C VAL A 184 -39.26 -30.49 -12.44
N PHE A 185 -39.10 -29.82 -13.57
CA PHE A 185 -38.60 -28.43 -13.61
C PHE A 185 -39.68 -27.42 -13.93
N PHE A 186 -40.91 -27.87 -14.02
CA PHE A 186 -42.05 -27.08 -14.44
C PHE A 186 -42.33 -25.91 -13.51
N ASP A 187 -42.39 -24.71 -14.09
CA ASP A 187 -42.92 -23.51 -13.45
C ASP A 187 -44.17 -23.01 -14.20
N PRO A 188 -45.36 -23.02 -13.59
CA PRO A 188 -46.56 -22.52 -14.26
C PRO A 188 -46.53 -21.02 -14.55
N GLU A 189 -45.73 -20.22 -13.83
CA GLU A 189 -45.65 -18.77 -14.05
C GLU A 189 -44.82 -18.43 -15.30
N LEU A 190 -43.79 -19.23 -15.57
CA LEU A 190 -42.83 -19.05 -16.67
C LEU A 190 -43.12 -19.94 -17.89
N ASP A 191 -43.41 -21.24 -17.67
CA ASP A 191 -43.48 -22.28 -18.71
C ASP A 191 -44.88 -22.50 -19.30
N LEU A 192 -45.91 -21.76 -18.86
CA LEU A 192 -47.26 -21.82 -19.45
C LEU A 192 -47.69 -20.47 -20.02
N VAL A 193 -48.19 -20.49 -21.26
CA VAL A 193 -48.90 -19.36 -21.86
C VAL A 193 -50.41 -19.66 -21.87
N PRO A 194 -51.26 -18.77 -21.31
CA PRO A 194 -52.71 -18.96 -21.31
C PRO A 194 -53.26 -19.13 -22.72
N GLY A 195 -53.99 -20.23 -22.94
CA GLY A 195 -54.63 -20.52 -24.23
C GLY A 195 -53.73 -21.21 -25.27
N ALA A 196 -52.46 -21.48 -24.96
CA ALA A 196 -51.58 -22.30 -25.78
C ALA A 196 -51.56 -23.77 -25.31
N GLY A 197 -51.02 -24.68 -26.12
CA GLY A 197 -50.90 -26.10 -25.76
C GLY A 197 -49.94 -26.39 -24.61
N HIS A 198 -50.10 -27.55 -23.95
CA HIS A 198 -49.26 -27.99 -22.83
C HIS A 198 -47.83 -28.42 -23.24
N ALA A 199 -47.52 -28.39 -24.53
CA ALA A 199 -46.18 -28.65 -25.03
C ALA A 199 -45.34 -27.37 -25.05
N LEU A 200 -44.05 -27.47 -24.74
CA LEU A 200 -43.10 -26.36 -24.74
C LEU A 200 -41.82 -26.77 -25.45
N MET A 201 -41.32 -25.87 -26.29
CA MET A 201 -39.97 -25.90 -26.81
C MET A 201 -39.23 -24.64 -26.36
N ALA A 202 -38.23 -24.82 -25.51
CA ALA A 202 -37.35 -23.75 -25.05
C ALA A 202 -35.98 -23.90 -25.72
N VAL A 203 -35.65 -22.98 -26.62
CA VAL A 203 -34.39 -22.98 -27.38
C VAL A 203 -33.52 -21.82 -26.92
N PRO A 204 -32.30 -22.07 -26.40
CA PRO A 204 -31.41 -21.01 -25.97
C PRO A 204 -30.85 -20.24 -27.17
N ILE A 205 -30.89 -18.92 -27.06
CA ILE A 205 -30.30 -17.97 -27.99
C ILE A 205 -28.86 -17.76 -27.56
N ARG A 206 -27.92 -18.29 -28.35
CA ARG A 206 -26.50 -18.28 -28.03
C ARG A 206 -25.65 -17.74 -29.18
N ASP A 207 -24.52 -17.14 -28.84
CA ASP A 207 -23.49 -16.81 -29.83
C ASP A 207 -22.72 -18.06 -30.29
N HIS A 208 -21.74 -17.81 -31.16
CA HIS A 208 -20.81 -18.81 -31.68
C HIS A 208 -19.82 -19.34 -30.62
N VAL A 209 -19.70 -18.68 -29.47
CA VAL A 209 -18.83 -19.06 -28.35
C VAL A 209 -19.59 -19.92 -27.33
N GLY A 210 -20.91 -19.92 -27.39
CA GLY A 210 -21.80 -20.65 -26.47
C GLY A 210 -22.39 -19.79 -25.37
N THR A 211 -22.16 -18.47 -25.37
CA THR A 211 -22.76 -17.53 -24.41
C THR A 211 -24.26 -17.44 -24.67
N VAL A 212 -25.08 -17.66 -23.64
CA VAL A 212 -26.54 -17.53 -23.75
C VAL A 212 -26.96 -16.10 -23.47
N PHE A 213 -27.72 -15.50 -24.40
CA PHE A 213 -28.28 -14.14 -24.28
C PHE A 213 -29.76 -14.13 -23.95
N GLY A 214 -30.43 -15.28 -24.12
CA GLY A 214 -31.87 -15.39 -23.95
C GLY A 214 -32.40 -16.76 -24.34
N VAL A 215 -33.72 -16.91 -24.31
CA VAL A 215 -34.43 -18.14 -24.67
C VAL A 215 -35.62 -17.81 -25.56
N LEU A 216 -35.75 -18.54 -26.65
CA LEU A 216 -36.94 -18.59 -27.48
C LEU A 216 -37.84 -19.73 -26.99
N ALA A 217 -38.96 -19.39 -26.37
CA ALA A 217 -40.00 -20.32 -25.94
C ALA A 217 -41.10 -20.40 -27.01
N CYS A 218 -41.46 -21.61 -27.41
CA CYS A 218 -42.47 -21.88 -28.42
C CYS A 218 -43.53 -22.85 -27.88
N HIS A 219 -44.80 -22.47 -27.99
CA HIS A 219 -45.95 -23.30 -27.64
C HIS A 219 -46.81 -23.58 -28.88
N PRO A 220 -47.43 -24.74 -29.03
CA PRO A 220 -48.41 -24.97 -30.10
C PRO A 220 -49.58 -23.98 -30.01
N VAL A 221 -50.02 -23.46 -31.15
CA VAL A 221 -51.20 -22.58 -31.23
C VAL A 221 -52.48 -23.34 -30.88
N ASP A 222 -52.60 -24.60 -31.28
CA ASP A 222 -53.71 -25.49 -30.89
C ASP A 222 -53.27 -26.39 -29.73
N ALA A 223 -54.12 -26.52 -28.71
CA ALA A 223 -53.85 -27.37 -27.55
C ALA A 223 -53.72 -28.86 -27.91
N HIS A 224 -54.23 -29.27 -29.08
CA HIS A 224 -54.11 -30.63 -29.60
C HIS A 224 -52.88 -30.89 -30.47
N ASP A 225 -52.13 -29.84 -30.84
CA ASP A 225 -50.96 -29.97 -31.70
C ASP A 225 -49.69 -30.37 -30.92
N HIS A 226 -48.79 -31.08 -31.63
CA HIS A 226 -47.51 -31.52 -31.08
C HIS A 226 -46.35 -30.83 -31.77
N LEU A 227 -45.31 -30.50 -30.99
CA LEU A 227 -44.09 -29.90 -31.51
C LEU A 227 -43.28 -30.91 -32.33
N ARG A 228 -43.31 -30.75 -33.66
CA ARG A 228 -42.59 -31.60 -34.61
C ARG A 228 -41.06 -31.35 -34.55
N PRO A 229 -40.21 -32.38 -34.81
CA PRO A 229 -38.75 -32.20 -34.82
C PRO A 229 -38.24 -31.16 -35.84
N GLU A 230 -39.00 -30.91 -36.92
CA GLU A 230 -38.70 -29.88 -37.91
C GLU A 230 -38.80 -28.47 -37.33
N LEU A 231 -39.80 -28.21 -36.46
CA LEU A 231 -39.96 -26.93 -35.77
C LEU A 231 -38.78 -26.67 -34.84
N ALA A 232 -38.24 -27.71 -34.17
CA ALA A 232 -37.06 -27.58 -33.31
C ALA A 232 -35.81 -27.13 -34.09
N ARG A 233 -35.64 -27.63 -35.32
CA ARG A 233 -34.54 -27.18 -36.19
C ARG A 233 -34.72 -25.73 -36.61
N THR A 234 -35.93 -25.34 -37.00
CA THR A 234 -36.24 -23.96 -37.40
C THR A 234 -36.07 -22.98 -36.23
N ALA A 235 -36.54 -23.34 -35.04
CA ALA A 235 -36.35 -22.56 -33.82
C ALA A 235 -34.86 -22.43 -33.47
N GLY A 236 -34.06 -23.47 -33.66
CA GLY A 236 -32.59 -23.42 -33.50
C GLY A 236 -31.91 -22.42 -34.45
N LEU A 237 -32.34 -22.37 -35.71
CA LEU A 237 -31.81 -21.41 -36.68
C LEU A 237 -32.20 -19.96 -36.32
N LEU A 238 -33.47 -19.74 -35.97
CA LEU A 238 -33.94 -18.42 -35.52
C LEU A 238 -33.23 -17.96 -34.25
N ALA A 239 -33.03 -18.87 -33.29
CA ALA A 239 -32.30 -18.56 -32.07
C ALA A 239 -30.86 -18.09 -32.37
N SER A 240 -30.19 -18.69 -33.36
CA SER A 240 -28.87 -18.22 -33.79
C SER A 240 -28.90 -16.86 -34.51
N GLU A 241 -29.97 -16.57 -35.26
CA GLU A 241 -30.19 -15.27 -35.92
C GLU A 241 -30.47 -14.15 -34.90
N PHE A 242 -31.11 -14.48 -33.78
CA PHE A 242 -31.47 -13.53 -32.73
C PHE A 242 -30.32 -13.21 -31.76
N ALA A 243 -29.19 -13.94 -31.82
CA ALA A 243 -28.08 -13.72 -30.90
C ALA A 243 -27.42 -12.33 -31.04
N PRO A 244 -27.07 -11.84 -32.26
CA PRO A 244 -26.47 -10.51 -32.41
C PRO A 244 -27.30 -9.31 -31.89
N PRO A 245 -28.63 -9.21 -32.18
CA PRO A 245 -29.42 -8.10 -31.65
C PRO A 245 -29.56 -8.16 -30.12
N LEU A 246 -29.66 -9.34 -29.52
CA LEU A 246 -29.69 -9.48 -28.06
C LEU A 246 -28.33 -9.18 -27.40
N ALA A 247 -27.22 -9.55 -28.04
CA ALA A 247 -25.88 -9.20 -27.57
C ALA A 247 -25.67 -7.68 -27.54
N THR A 248 -26.19 -6.96 -28.54
CA THR A 248 -26.11 -5.49 -28.61
C THR A 248 -26.92 -4.82 -27.50
N LEU A 249 -28.13 -5.32 -27.24
CA LEU A 249 -28.97 -4.84 -26.14
C LEU A 249 -28.30 -5.04 -24.77
N ARG A 250 -27.64 -6.18 -24.57
CA ARG A 250 -26.95 -6.52 -23.32
C ARG A 250 -25.73 -5.64 -23.06
N GLU A 251 -24.90 -5.39 -24.07
CA GLU A 251 -23.73 -4.48 -23.94
C GLU A 251 -24.15 -3.03 -23.68
N TYR A 252 -25.23 -2.57 -24.31
CA TYR A 252 -25.76 -1.22 -24.07
C TYR A 252 -26.22 -1.03 -22.62
N ASP A 253 -26.94 -2.01 -22.06
CA ASP A 253 -27.40 -1.99 -20.67
C ASP A 253 -26.22 -2.00 -19.69
N ARG A 254 -25.19 -2.82 -19.95
CA ARG A 254 -23.98 -2.93 -19.12
C ARG A 254 -23.19 -1.62 -19.06
N LEU A 255 -22.97 -0.98 -20.21
CA LEU A 255 -22.23 0.29 -20.30
C LEU A 255 -22.97 1.44 -19.61
N GLN A 256 -24.30 1.44 -19.62
CA GLN A 256 -25.10 2.45 -18.94
C GLN A 256 -25.26 2.17 -17.43
N GLY A 257 -25.29 0.91 -17.01
CA GLY A 257 -25.32 0.52 -15.59
C GLY A 257 -24.11 1.01 -14.80
N ASP A 258 -22.91 0.90 -15.38
CA ASP A 258 -21.68 1.46 -14.79
C ASP A 258 -21.71 3.01 -14.74
N ALA A 259 -22.33 3.66 -15.74
CA ALA A 259 -22.53 5.11 -15.75
C ALA A 259 -23.66 5.57 -14.80
N GLY A 260 -24.59 4.69 -14.44
CA GLY A 260 -25.70 4.93 -13.51
C GLY A 260 -25.23 5.16 -12.08
N ALA A 261 -24.14 4.51 -11.67
CA ALA A 261 -23.50 4.73 -10.38
C ALA A 261 -22.95 6.17 -10.22
N ASP A 262 -22.58 6.82 -11.33
CA ASP A 262 -22.10 8.21 -11.37
C ASP A 262 -23.21 9.24 -11.69
N ARG A 263 -24.40 8.80 -12.10
CA ARG A 263 -25.51 9.67 -12.57
C ARG A 263 -26.57 10.00 -11.53
N SER A 264 -26.41 9.59 -10.27
CA SER A 264 -27.30 10.00 -9.17
C SER A 264 -27.18 11.49 -8.79
N LEU A 265 -26.39 12.27 -9.54
CA LEU A 265 -26.17 13.71 -9.32
C LEU A 265 -27.32 14.60 -9.84
N PHE A 266 -28.26 14.09 -10.64
CA PHE A 266 -29.39 14.88 -11.14
C PHE A 266 -30.75 14.32 -10.73
N ARG A 267 -31.58 15.21 -10.18
CA ARG A 267 -32.90 14.94 -9.61
C ARG A 267 -33.92 14.63 -10.70
N SER A 268 -34.72 13.58 -10.52
CA SER A 268 -35.71 13.04 -11.47
C SER A 268 -36.73 14.07 -11.96
N GLU A 269 -37.07 15.07 -11.15
CA GLU A 269 -37.97 16.17 -11.51
C GLU A 269 -37.43 17.06 -12.65
N ALA A 270 -36.11 17.14 -12.84
CA ALA A 270 -35.52 17.91 -13.95
C ALA A 270 -35.68 17.21 -15.31
N ILE A 271 -35.81 15.89 -15.32
CA ILE A 271 -35.94 15.07 -16.53
C ILE A 271 -37.40 15.04 -16.99
N GLU A 272 -38.35 15.02 -16.06
CA GLU A 272 -39.79 15.05 -16.34
C GLU A 272 -40.22 16.38 -17.00
N GLU A 273 -39.64 17.50 -16.56
CA GLU A 273 -39.95 18.84 -17.10
C GLU A 273 -39.40 19.02 -18.53
N GLN A 274 -38.26 18.37 -18.85
CA GLN A 274 -37.70 18.39 -20.19
C GLN A 274 -38.53 17.58 -21.19
N ARG A 275 -39.22 16.53 -20.73
CA ARG A 275 -40.10 15.70 -21.59
C ARG A 275 -41.47 16.34 -21.85
N ARG A 276 -41.93 17.25 -20.99
CA ARG A 276 -43.21 17.97 -21.21
C ARG A 276 -43.13 19.12 -22.21
N SER A 277 -41.95 19.59 -22.57
CA SER A 277 -41.80 20.81 -23.38
C SER A 277 -41.64 20.49 -24.88
N GLU A 278 -42.76 20.15 -25.54
CA GLU A 278 -42.88 20.15 -27.01
C GLU A 278 -43.05 21.58 -27.56
N SER A 279 -42.04 22.44 -27.42
CA SER A 279 -42.00 23.71 -28.15
C SER A 279 -40.60 23.98 -28.72
N PRO A 280 -40.48 24.16 -30.06
CA PRO A 280 -39.19 24.41 -30.67
C PRO A 280 -38.63 25.78 -30.26
N SER A 281 -37.35 25.79 -29.91
CA SER A 281 -36.47 26.97 -29.83
C SER A 281 -36.91 28.11 -28.91
N SER A 282 -36.68 27.92 -27.61
CA SER A 282 -36.06 28.98 -26.82
C SER A 282 -34.60 28.57 -26.65
N ILE A 283 -33.68 29.33 -27.25
CA ILE A 283 -32.28 29.30 -26.85
C ILE A 283 -32.30 29.37 -25.32
N LEU A 284 -31.74 28.36 -24.65
CA LEU A 284 -31.43 28.46 -23.24
C LEU A 284 -30.45 29.63 -23.14
N ASN A 285 -30.97 30.83 -22.91
CA ASN A 285 -30.25 31.85 -22.18
C ASN A 285 -30.10 31.31 -20.77
N VAL A 286 -29.23 30.29 -20.60
CA VAL A 286 -28.52 30.08 -19.35
C VAL A 286 -27.94 31.45 -19.10
N SER A 287 -28.48 32.14 -18.09
CA SER A 287 -28.18 33.53 -17.81
C SER A 287 -26.71 33.80 -18.13
N GLU A 288 -26.41 34.76 -19.01
CA GLU A 288 -25.03 35.06 -19.47
C GLU A 288 -24.06 35.27 -18.29
N ARG A 289 -24.61 35.53 -17.10
CA ARG A 289 -23.94 35.68 -15.82
C ARG A 289 -23.42 34.37 -15.22
N TRP A 290 -24.09 33.23 -15.38
CA TRP A 290 -23.64 31.97 -14.76
C TRP A 290 -22.50 31.31 -15.55
N GLY A 291 -22.59 31.33 -16.89
CA GLY A 291 -21.50 30.89 -17.77
C GLY A 291 -20.23 31.73 -17.59
N SER A 292 -20.36 33.06 -17.49
CA SER A 292 -19.22 33.94 -17.21
C SER A 292 -18.65 33.75 -15.80
N TRP A 293 -19.43 33.32 -14.82
CA TRP A 293 -18.93 32.98 -13.47
C TRP A 293 -18.22 31.63 -13.42
N ILE A 294 -18.68 30.62 -14.16
CA ILE A 294 -17.97 29.32 -14.27
C ILE A 294 -16.70 29.48 -15.10
N VAL A 295 -16.77 30.14 -16.25
CA VAL A 295 -15.60 30.44 -17.08
C VAL A 295 -14.64 31.36 -16.31
N GLY A 296 -15.16 32.38 -15.63
CA GLY A 296 -14.38 33.26 -14.76
C GLY A 296 -13.80 32.53 -13.55
N GLY A 297 -14.53 31.58 -12.97
CA GLY A 297 -14.08 30.73 -11.85
C GLY A 297 -13.03 29.72 -12.27
N MET A 298 -13.17 29.11 -13.45
CA MET A 298 -12.16 28.23 -14.05
C MET A 298 -10.93 29.02 -14.49
N ALA A 299 -11.11 30.22 -15.05
CA ALA A 299 -10.01 31.13 -15.35
C ALA A 299 -9.32 31.62 -14.07
N ALA A 300 -10.06 31.89 -13.00
CA ALA A 300 -9.51 32.25 -11.70
C ALA A 300 -8.79 31.07 -11.02
N LEU A 301 -9.31 29.85 -11.14
CA LEU A 301 -8.67 28.63 -10.65
C LEU A 301 -7.39 28.33 -11.45
N LEU A 302 -7.43 28.46 -12.78
CA LEU A 302 -6.27 28.36 -13.64
C LEU A 302 -5.24 29.45 -13.30
N LEU A 303 -5.68 30.69 -13.11
CA LEU A 303 -4.82 31.80 -12.69
C LEU A 303 -4.24 31.55 -11.29
N ALA A 304 -5.02 31.00 -10.36
CA ALA A 304 -4.57 30.63 -9.02
C ALA A 304 -3.58 29.46 -9.07
N PHE A 305 -3.77 28.49 -9.97
CA PHE A 305 -2.84 27.40 -10.21
C PHE A 305 -1.53 27.91 -10.84
N VAL A 306 -1.60 28.79 -11.84
CA VAL A 306 -0.43 29.45 -12.42
C VAL A 306 0.27 30.33 -11.39
N ALA A 307 -0.48 31.09 -10.58
CA ALA A 307 0.06 31.87 -9.48
C ALA A 307 0.72 30.95 -8.44
N PHE A 308 0.12 29.80 -8.12
CA PHE A 308 0.73 28.80 -7.23
C PHE A 308 2.03 28.23 -7.82
N LEU A 309 2.10 27.99 -9.13
CA LEU A 309 3.34 27.56 -9.78
C LEU A 309 4.43 28.64 -9.78
N VAL A 310 4.04 29.91 -9.92
CA VAL A 310 4.97 31.06 -9.96
C VAL A 310 5.44 31.49 -8.56
N PHE A 311 4.54 31.51 -7.58
CA PHE A 311 4.81 31.98 -6.22
C PHE A 311 5.07 30.85 -5.22
N GLY A 312 4.65 29.62 -5.53
CA GLY A 312 4.88 28.46 -4.68
C GLY A 312 6.37 28.13 -4.65
N LYS A 313 6.86 27.89 -3.43
CA LYS A 313 8.25 27.50 -3.17
C LYS A 313 8.31 26.01 -2.87
N ALA A 314 9.22 25.31 -3.51
CA ALA A 314 9.62 23.96 -3.20
C ALA A 314 10.98 24.02 -2.48
N THR A 315 11.03 23.49 -1.26
CA THR A 315 12.29 23.35 -0.53
C THR A 315 12.95 22.04 -0.96
N GLU A 316 14.15 22.14 -1.51
CA GLU A 316 15.03 21.02 -1.79
C GLU A 316 15.73 20.60 -0.49
N TYR A 317 15.64 19.31 -0.17
CA TYR A 317 16.25 18.74 1.02
C TYR A 317 17.44 17.86 0.62
N ALA A 318 18.56 18.10 1.27
CA ALA A 318 19.67 17.17 1.30
C ALA A 318 19.36 16.09 2.34
N GLU A 319 19.08 14.89 1.85
CA GLU A 319 18.83 13.71 2.68
C GLU A 319 20.12 12.91 2.87
N GLY A 320 20.37 12.49 4.11
CA GLY A 320 21.59 11.79 4.49
C GLY A 320 21.35 10.79 5.62
N SER A 321 22.30 9.87 5.78
CA SER A 321 22.33 8.99 6.94
C SER A 321 23.04 9.69 8.09
N ALA A 322 22.60 9.43 9.31
CA ALA A 322 23.22 10.02 10.48
C ALA A 322 23.43 9.01 11.60
N VAL A 323 24.47 9.24 12.39
CA VAL A 323 24.80 8.43 13.56
C VAL A 323 24.95 9.36 14.76
N VAL A 324 24.41 8.93 15.89
CA VAL A 324 24.62 9.59 17.18
C VAL A 324 26.00 9.20 17.68
N HIS A 325 26.86 10.18 17.87
CA HIS A 325 28.19 10.02 18.42
C HIS A 325 28.29 10.64 19.82
N SER A 326 28.96 9.95 20.75
CA SER A 326 29.33 10.53 22.04
C SER A 326 30.52 11.47 21.86
N ARG A 327 30.32 12.76 22.11
CA ARG A 327 31.32 13.78 21.80
C ARG A 327 32.65 13.57 22.54
N GLY A 328 33.75 13.68 21.79
CA GLY A 328 35.08 13.97 22.30
C GLY A 328 35.74 12.85 23.10
N ARG A 329 35.68 11.60 22.64
CA ARG A 329 36.47 10.49 23.19
C ARG A 329 37.90 10.53 22.64
N ILE A 330 38.82 11.14 23.38
CA ILE A 330 40.22 11.24 23.02
C ILE A 330 40.98 10.09 23.71
N PRO A 331 41.57 9.15 22.95
CA PRO A 331 42.37 8.09 23.53
C PRO A 331 43.66 8.68 24.10
N VAL A 332 43.93 8.38 25.37
CA VAL A 332 45.24 8.64 25.99
C VAL A 332 46.10 7.42 25.74
N VAL A 333 47.29 7.63 25.18
CA VAL A 333 48.24 6.57 24.84
C VAL A 333 49.45 6.60 25.76
N ALA A 334 50.10 5.45 25.96
CA ALA A 334 51.40 5.39 26.63
C ALA A 334 52.51 5.89 25.68
N ASN A 335 53.40 6.75 26.18
CA ASN A 335 54.55 7.23 25.41
C ASN A 335 55.72 6.23 25.44
N GLU A 336 55.91 5.54 26.57
CA GLU A 336 56.98 4.56 26.79
C GLU A 336 56.43 3.15 27.10
N ALA A 337 57.27 2.14 26.88
CA ALA A 337 57.00 0.77 27.29
C ALA A 337 57.24 0.62 28.79
N GLY A 338 56.36 -0.08 29.51
CA GLY A 338 56.60 -0.32 30.93
C GLY A 338 55.49 -1.09 31.63
N THR A 339 55.74 -1.46 32.89
CA THR A 339 54.70 -2.09 33.72
C THR A 339 54.02 -1.03 34.57
N VAL A 340 52.69 -1.01 34.61
CA VAL A 340 51.92 -0.05 35.41
C VAL A 340 52.13 -0.30 36.90
N ALA A 341 52.79 0.63 37.60
CA ALA A 341 53.08 0.54 39.03
C ALA A 341 51.88 0.94 39.89
N ALA A 342 51.18 2.00 39.51
CA ALA A 342 50.00 2.52 40.20
C ALA A 342 49.07 3.28 39.24
N ILE A 343 47.78 3.31 39.59
CA ILE A 343 46.74 4.12 38.93
C ILE A 343 46.23 5.10 39.98
N GLN A 344 46.28 6.39 39.68
CA GLN A 344 45.98 7.49 40.60
C GLN A 344 44.59 8.08 40.36
N LEU A 345 44.05 7.97 39.13
CA LEU A 345 42.75 8.50 38.75
C LEU A 345 41.75 7.39 38.41
N ALA A 346 40.51 7.55 38.90
CA ALA A 346 39.40 6.64 38.61
C ALA A 346 38.54 7.15 37.46
N PRO A 347 37.86 6.26 36.70
CA PRO A 347 36.83 6.67 35.74
C PRO A 347 35.76 7.56 36.40
N GLY A 348 35.25 8.54 35.66
CA GLY A 348 34.31 9.56 36.11
C GLY A 348 34.94 10.82 36.68
N THR A 349 36.26 10.85 36.87
CA THR A 349 36.97 12.02 37.42
C THR A 349 37.15 13.09 36.34
N PRO A 350 36.82 14.37 36.60
CA PRO A 350 37.21 15.47 35.73
C PRO A 350 38.73 15.64 35.76
N VAL A 351 39.33 15.80 34.59
CA VAL A 351 40.78 15.88 34.39
C VAL A 351 41.15 17.10 33.56
N THR A 352 42.33 17.63 33.80
CA THR A 352 42.96 18.75 33.11
C THR A 352 44.26 18.29 32.44
N PRO A 353 44.76 19.02 31.42
CA PRO A 353 46.03 18.69 30.80
C PRO A 353 47.15 18.66 31.84
N GLY A 354 47.91 17.58 31.88
CA GLY A 354 49.00 17.34 32.85
C GLY A 354 48.62 16.46 34.05
N ASP A 355 47.34 16.13 34.24
CA ASP A 355 46.93 15.22 35.32
C ASP A 355 47.48 13.80 35.09
N VAL A 356 48.05 13.20 36.13
CA VAL A 356 48.67 11.87 36.07
C VAL A 356 47.62 10.79 36.30
N ILE A 357 47.33 9.99 35.27
CA ILE A 357 46.44 8.83 35.34
C ILE A 357 47.07 7.71 36.18
N GLY A 358 48.37 7.50 35.97
CA GLY A 358 49.13 6.45 36.62
C GLY A 358 50.61 6.55 36.30
N THR A 359 51.41 5.77 37.00
CA THR A 359 52.86 5.72 36.80
C THR A 359 53.29 4.33 36.36
N LEU A 360 54.26 4.29 35.46
CA LEU A 360 54.99 3.08 35.13
C LEU A 360 56.05 2.81 36.20
N TYR A 361 56.59 1.60 36.23
CA TYR A 361 57.69 1.25 37.11
C TYR A 361 58.92 2.11 36.77
N ASP A 362 59.36 2.92 37.73
CA ASP A 362 60.31 4.03 37.55
C ASP A 362 61.54 3.93 38.47
N HIS A 363 61.71 2.81 39.19
CA HIS A 363 62.76 2.65 40.19
C HIS A 363 64.17 2.84 39.64
N ALA A 364 64.43 2.43 38.41
CA ALA A 364 65.75 2.55 37.78
C ALA A 364 66.01 4.00 37.34
N GLU A 365 65.03 4.62 36.69
CA GLU A 365 65.08 5.99 36.19
C GLU A 365 65.20 7.00 37.34
N LEU A 366 64.42 6.80 38.42
CA LEU A 366 64.47 7.63 39.62
C LEU A 366 65.80 7.48 40.38
N ALA A 367 66.43 6.29 40.35
CA ALA A 367 67.76 6.11 40.94
C ALA A 367 68.83 6.82 40.12
N GLU A 368 68.73 6.79 38.79
CA GLU A 368 69.66 7.45 37.89
C GLU A 368 69.58 8.98 37.96
N VAL A 369 68.37 9.54 38.00
CA VAL A 369 68.17 10.99 38.24
C VAL A 369 68.83 11.41 39.55
N ARG A 370 68.61 10.68 40.64
CA ARG A 370 69.22 10.97 41.94
C ARG A 370 70.76 10.88 41.93
N ARG A 371 71.32 9.91 41.20
CA ARG A 371 72.77 9.77 41.04
C ARG A 371 73.36 10.99 40.30
N LEU A 372 72.75 11.36 39.18
CA LEU A 372 73.20 12.50 38.36
C LEU A 372 73.04 13.84 39.07
N GLU A 373 71.97 14.03 39.86
CA GLU A 373 71.77 15.22 40.68
C GLU A 373 72.88 15.39 41.72
N HIS A 374 73.27 14.30 42.40
CA HIS A 374 74.36 14.34 43.37
C HIS A 374 75.72 14.64 42.70
N GLU A 375 75.99 14.04 41.54
CA GLU A 375 77.20 14.33 40.75
C GLU A 375 77.23 15.78 40.25
N TYR A 376 76.06 16.32 39.86
CA TYR A 376 75.92 17.72 39.46
C TYR A 376 76.19 18.68 40.63
N GLU A 377 75.66 18.40 41.82
CA GLU A 377 75.93 19.19 43.03
C GLU A 377 77.42 19.19 43.39
N ASP A 378 78.06 18.03 43.35
CA ASP A 378 79.51 17.89 43.59
C ASP A 378 80.33 18.69 42.58
N ALA A 379 79.95 18.64 41.30
CA ALA A 379 80.61 19.40 40.24
C ALA A 379 80.40 20.91 40.41
N LEU A 380 79.21 21.34 40.84
CA LEU A 380 78.90 22.74 41.13
C LEU A 380 79.75 23.26 42.29
N VAL A 381 79.87 22.49 43.37
CA VAL A 381 80.74 22.84 44.51
C VAL A 381 82.21 22.97 44.08
N ARG A 382 82.69 22.10 43.18
CA ARG A 382 84.06 22.21 42.62
C ARG A 382 84.23 23.48 41.79
N LEU A 383 83.27 23.84 40.95
CA LEU A 383 83.32 25.06 40.15
C LEU A 383 83.26 26.32 41.03
N LEU A 384 82.44 26.33 42.08
CA LEU A 384 82.35 27.46 43.02
C LEU A 384 83.65 27.67 43.82
N ARG A 385 84.47 26.63 43.98
CA ARG A 385 85.80 26.73 44.62
C ARG A 385 86.88 27.23 43.66
N ASP A 386 86.74 26.96 42.37
CA ASP A 386 87.71 27.37 41.34
C ASP A 386 86.98 27.84 40.05
N PRO A 387 86.51 29.09 40.03
CA PRO A 387 85.65 29.60 38.97
C PRO A 387 86.37 29.86 37.65
N GLU A 388 87.71 29.92 37.63
CA GLU A 388 88.48 30.15 36.40
C GLU A 388 88.81 28.84 35.65
N SER A 389 88.46 27.68 36.20
CA SER A 389 88.77 26.38 35.61
C SER A 389 87.86 26.05 34.41
N PRO A 390 88.37 26.03 33.17
CA PRO A 390 87.56 25.74 31.98
C PRO A 390 87.09 24.27 31.93
N THR A 391 87.84 23.34 32.55
CA THR A 391 87.48 21.92 32.61
C THR A 391 86.34 21.67 33.61
N ALA A 392 86.32 22.40 34.73
CA ALA A 392 85.21 22.35 35.69
C ALA A 392 83.91 22.87 35.06
N GLY A 393 83.98 23.96 34.30
CA GLY A 393 82.83 24.51 33.57
C GLY A 393 82.27 23.54 32.52
N ALA A 394 83.15 22.92 31.71
CA ALA A 394 82.74 21.94 30.70
C ALA A 394 82.12 20.67 31.32
N GLY A 395 82.68 20.17 32.42
CA GLY A 395 82.14 19.00 33.15
C GLY A 395 80.75 19.27 33.73
N LEU A 396 80.54 20.45 34.31
CA LEU A 396 79.24 20.85 34.85
C LEU A 396 78.18 20.96 33.75
N ALA A 397 78.53 21.50 32.58
CA ALA A 397 77.63 21.59 31.44
C ALA A 397 77.20 20.20 30.94
N GLY A 398 78.12 19.23 30.89
CA GLY A 398 77.81 17.84 30.53
C GLY A 398 76.89 17.14 31.54
N LEU A 399 77.13 17.32 32.84
CA LEU A 399 76.28 16.78 33.90
C LEU A 399 74.89 17.40 33.90
N ARG A 400 74.78 18.71 33.63
CA ARG A 400 73.49 19.38 33.48
C ARG A 400 72.67 18.76 32.35
N ALA A 401 73.25 18.63 31.16
CA ALA A 401 72.57 18.04 30.02
C ALA A 401 72.13 16.58 30.31
N SER A 402 72.99 15.81 30.98
CA SER A 402 72.67 14.42 31.36
C SER A 402 71.54 14.35 32.39
N SER A 403 71.52 15.26 33.38
CA SER A 403 70.45 15.37 34.37
C SER A 403 69.12 15.77 33.73
N GLU A 404 69.13 16.75 32.83
CA GLU A 404 67.94 17.17 32.07
C GLU A 404 67.39 16.01 31.22
N GLN A 405 68.27 15.24 30.56
CA GLN A 405 67.89 14.05 29.79
C GLN A 405 67.29 12.94 30.68
N ALA A 406 67.90 12.66 31.84
CA ALA A 406 67.39 11.65 32.76
C ALA A 406 66.03 12.04 33.37
N ARG A 407 65.82 13.32 33.66
CA ARG A 407 64.52 13.84 34.13
C ARG A 407 63.44 13.70 33.06
N ALA A 408 63.74 14.02 31.81
CA ALA A 408 62.82 13.81 30.69
C ALA A 408 62.40 12.34 30.57
N ALA A 409 63.35 11.40 30.68
CA ALA A 409 63.06 9.96 30.65
C ALA A 409 62.17 9.52 31.83
N LEU A 410 62.34 10.12 33.02
CA LEU A 410 61.48 9.85 34.17
C LEU A 410 60.06 10.42 33.97
N GLU A 411 59.93 11.60 33.37
CA GLU A 411 58.62 12.19 33.03
C GLU A 411 57.85 11.33 32.03
N GLU A 412 58.53 10.71 31.06
CA GLU A 412 57.91 9.79 30.11
C GLU A 412 57.35 8.50 30.76
N ARG A 413 57.76 8.18 31.99
CA ARG A 413 57.18 7.08 32.80
C ARG A 413 55.87 7.45 33.48
N GLN A 414 55.41 8.69 33.34
CA GLN A 414 54.10 9.12 33.81
C GLN A 414 53.07 9.05 32.67
N LEU A 415 51.91 8.47 32.97
CA LEU A 415 50.77 8.47 32.05
C LEU A 415 49.98 9.76 32.29
N ILE A 416 50.25 10.79 31.50
CA ILE A 416 49.61 12.11 31.63
C ILE A 416 48.40 12.27 30.71
N VAL A 417 47.43 13.07 31.14
CA VAL A 417 46.28 13.47 30.33
C VAL A 417 46.68 14.64 29.40
N PRO A 418 46.45 14.56 28.08
CA PRO A 418 46.81 15.63 27.14
C PRO A 418 45.77 16.75 27.03
N VAL A 419 44.51 16.49 27.41
CA VAL A 419 43.35 17.36 27.15
C VAL A 419 42.42 17.42 28.36
N SER A 420 41.74 18.53 28.57
CA SER A 420 40.72 18.63 29.61
C SER A 420 39.46 17.83 29.25
N GLY A 421 38.86 17.19 30.25
CA GLY A 421 37.63 16.41 30.05
C GLY A 421 37.27 15.58 31.28
N VAL A 422 36.51 14.50 31.07
CA VAL A 422 36.16 13.51 32.09
C VAL A 422 36.74 12.18 31.69
N LEU A 423 37.51 11.55 32.58
CA LEU A 423 38.10 10.24 32.34
C LEU A 423 36.98 9.21 32.20
N THR A 424 36.68 8.74 30.99
CA THR A 424 35.53 7.86 30.72
C THR A 424 35.84 6.42 31.09
N ASP A 425 37.05 5.97 30.76
CA ASP A 425 37.51 4.61 31.01
C ASP A 425 39.04 4.56 31.18
N VAL A 426 39.51 3.63 32.00
CA VAL A 426 40.93 3.31 32.21
C VAL A 426 41.12 1.85 31.87
N ARG A 427 41.77 1.58 30.73
CA ARG A 427 41.90 0.24 30.15
C ARG A 427 43.02 -0.59 30.76
N VAL A 428 43.96 0.08 31.42
CA VAL A 428 45.13 -0.56 32.04
C VAL A 428 44.87 -0.86 33.50
N ARG A 429 45.53 -1.92 33.99
CA ARG A 429 45.47 -2.34 35.40
C ARG A 429 46.86 -2.33 36.00
N ARG A 430 46.94 -2.21 37.32
CA ARG A 430 48.21 -2.37 38.04
C ARG A 430 48.86 -3.72 37.69
N GLY A 431 50.15 -3.69 37.37
CA GLY A 431 50.92 -4.86 36.94
C GLY A 431 50.77 -5.20 35.44
N ALA A 432 49.98 -4.45 34.67
CA ALA A 432 49.88 -4.65 33.23
C ALA A 432 51.12 -4.09 32.51
N LEU A 433 51.59 -4.82 31.51
CA LEU A 433 52.60 -4.33 30.56
C LEU A 433 51.90 -3.44 29.52
N VAL A 434 52.44 -2.24 29.28
CA VAL A 434 51.99 -1.32 28.24
C VAL A 434 53.08 -1.11 27.21
N SER A 435 52.68 -0.95 25.95
CA SER A 435 53.57 -0.62 24.84
C SER A 435 53.40 0.84 24.40
N PRO A 436 54.42 1.47 23.78
CA PRO A 436 54.29 2.80 23.19
C PRO A 436 53.14 2.83 22.17
N GLY A 437 52.33 3.88 22.22
CA GLY A 437 51.13 4.05 21.38
C GLY A 437 49.91 3.23 21.83
N GLN A 438 50.03 2.35 22.83
CA GLN A 438 48.89 1.62 23.37
C GLN A 438 47.95 2.56 24.12
N THR A 439 46.65 2.51 23.81
CA THR A 439 45.63 3.28 24.53
C THR A 439 45.50 2.80 25.97
N VAL A 440 45.81 3.67 26.93
CA VAL A 440 45.75 3.42 28.37
C VAL A 440 44.44 3.87 29.00
N ALA A 441 43.85 4.95 28.50
CA ALA A 441 42.61 5.52 28.99
C ALA A 441 41.87 6.27 27.88
N THR A 442 40.64 6.70 28.14
CA THR A 442 39.87 7.55 27.23
C THR A 442 39.31 8.73 28.01
N VAL A 443 39.64 9.94 27.56
CA VAL A 443 39.03 11.17 28.10
C VAL A 443 37.86 11.54 27.21
N GLY A 444 36.68 11.66 27.81
CA GLY A 444 35.47 12.19 27.17
C GLY A 444 35.37 13.70 27.39
N SER A 445 34.66 14.43 26.53
CA SER A 445 34.35 15.83 26.80
C SER A 445 33.45 15.95 28.04
N ALA A 446 33.68 16.97 28.89
CA ALA A 446 32.99 17.13 30.18
C ALA A 446 31.48 17.47 30.10
N GLY A 447 30.90 17.45 28.90
CA GLY A 447 29.47 17.69 28.69
C GLY A 447 28.72 16.42 28.24
N PRO A 448 27.48 16.20 28.70
CA PRO A 448 26.57 15.18 28.15
C PRO A 448 26.02 15.64 26.80
N GLY A 449 26.88 16.04 25.87
CA GLY A 449 26.49 16.38 24.51
C GLY A 449 26.68 15.15 23.64
N PHE A 450 25.59 14.50 23.27
CA PHE A 450 25.64 13.68 22.07
C PHE A 450 25.71 14.64 20.88
N GLU A 451 26.38 14.23 19.82
CA GLU A 451 26.32 14.94 18.54
C GLU A 451 25.80 13.99 17.49
N ILE A 452 25.09 14.54 16.50
CA ILE A 452 24.72 13.79 15.31
C ILE A 452 25.73 14.13 14.23
N VAL A 453 26.37 13.09 13.71
CA VAL A 453 27.22 13.14 12.53
C VAL A 453 26.38 12.65 11.36
N ALA A 454 26.03 13.56 10.44
CA ALA A 454 25.25 13.25 9.25
C ALA A 454 26.16 13.21 8.02
N ALA A 455 26.08 12.12 7.25
CA ALA A 455 26.68 11.99 5.94
C ALA A 455 25.65 12.27 4.85
N VAL A 456 25.89 13.34 4.11
CA VAL A 456 25.05 13.85 3.04
C VAL A 456 25.79 13.75 1.70
N PRO A 457 25.13 13.53 0.56
CA PRO A 457 25.78 13.55 -0.74
C PRO A 457 26.60 14.83 -1.00
N GLY A 458 27.83 14.67 -1.50
CA GLY A 458 28.81 15.74 -1.65
C GLY A 458 28.43 16.82 -2.67
N ASN A 459 27.50 16.56 -3.58
CA ASN A 459 26.96 17.57 -4.51
C ASN A 459 26.26 18.72 -3.78
N PHE A 460 25.74 18.47 -2.56
CA PHE A 460 25.13 19.51 -1.74
C PHE A 460 26.15 20.30 -0.91
N ARG A 461 27.44 19.92 -0.89
CA ARG A 461 28.46 20.57 -0.07
C ARG A 461 28.53 22.09 -0.23
N PRO A 462 28.48 22.68 -1.44
CA PRO A 462 28.52 24.14 -1.62
C PRO A 462 27.29 24.89 -1.06
N LEU A 463 26.20 24.18 -0.81
CA LEU A 463 24.93 24.73 -0.30
C LEU A 463 24.78 24.54 1.21
N LEU A 464 25.74 23.84 1.85
CA LEU A 464 25.72 23.54 3.28
C LEU A 464 26.57 24.55 4.05
N ASP A 465 25.90 25.32 4.92
CA ASP A 465 26.51 26.30 5.83
C ASP A 465 26.15 26.05 7.29
N SER A 466 27.01 26.53 8.19
CA SER A 466 26.77 26.46 9.63
C SER A 466 25.51 27.25 10.00
N GLY A 467 24.69 26.72 10.90
CA GLY A 467 23.43 27.32 11.35
C GLY A 467 22.20 26.86 10.56
N LEU A 468 22.35 26.04 9.50
CA LEU A 468 21.19 25.46 8.82
C LEU A 468 20.38 24.57 9.76
N PRO A 469 19.03 24.59 9.66
CA PRO A 469 18.18 23.71 10.46
C PRO A 469 18.33 22.27 9.97
N VAL A 470 18.56 21.35 10.91
CA VAL A 470 18.76 19.93 10.65
C VAL A 470 17.60 19.18 11.28
N VAL A 471 16.84 18.44 10.48
CA VAL A 471 15.77 17.57 11.00
C VAL A 471 16.29 16.14 11.02
N ALA A 472 16.55 15.61 12.20
CA ALA A 472 17.00 14.25 12.40
C ALA A 472 15.84 13.34 12.84
N GLU A 473 15.80 12.12 12.33
CA GLU A 473 14.84 11.08 12.71
C GLU A 473 15.62 9.80 13.03
N LEU A 474 15.60 9.37 14.29
CA LEU A 474 16.34 8.20 14.76
C LEU A 474 15.52 6.92 14.56
N GLU A 475 16.16 5.85 14.10
CA GLU A 475 15.51 4.55 13.84
C GLU A 475 14.90 3.93 15.11
N GLN A 476 15.53 4.16 16.26
CA GLN A 476 15.06 3.68 17.56
C GLN A 476 13.79 4.42 18.04
N PHE A 477 13.47 5.57 17.44
CA PHE A 477 12.33 6.42 17.81
C PHE A 477 11.55 6.84 16.55
N PRO A 478 10.94 5.90 15.82
CA PRO A 478 10.29 6.18 14.54
C PRO A 478 9.14 7.19 14.70
N GLY A 479 9.02 8.12 13.75
CA GLY A 479 8.00 9.18 13.79
C GLY A 479 8.33 10.37 14.67
N ASN A 480 9.44 10.35 15.42
CA ASN A 480 9.88 11.47 16.23
C ASN A 480 10.96 12.28 15.50
N ARG A 481 10.66 13.54 15.18
CA ARG A 481 11.57 14.45 14.46
C ARG A 481 12.27 15.39 15.43
N PHE A 482 13.59 15.38 15.41
CA PHE A 482 14.44 16.24 16.21
C PHE A 482 14.89 17.43 15.38
N HIS A 483 14.52 18.64 15.81
CA HIS A 483 14.91 19.88 15.17
C HIS A 483 16.19 20.40 15.81
N LEU A 484 17.27 20.39 15.05
CA LEU A 484 18.62 20.73 15.47
C LEU A 484 19.18 21.84 14.58
N GLN A 485 20.36 22.36 14.93
CA GLN A 485 21.10 23.29 14.08
C GLN A 485 22.46 22.68 13.74
N ALA A 486 22.87 22.81 12.48
CA ALA A 486 24.21 22.43 12.05
C ALA A 486 25.22 23.33 12.75
N ARG A 487 26.09 22.77 13.59
CA ARG A 487 27.19 23.53 14.21
C ARG A 487 28.31 23.72 13.21
N GLU A 488 28.74 22.60 12.61
CA GLU A 488 29.95 22.53 11.81
C GLU A 488 29.71 21.63 10.60
N ILE A 489 30.28 22.00 9.46
CA ILE A 489 30.26 21.20 8.24
C ILE A 489 31.70 21.01 7.81
N SER A 490 32.09 19.75 7.58
CA SER A 490 33.43 19.41 7.12
C SER A 490 33.77 20.22 5.86
N PRO A 491 34.91 20.94 5.80
CA PRO A 491 35.33 21.71 4.62
C PRO A 491 35.57 20.80 3.41
N GLU A 492 35.96 19.55 3.65
CA GLU A 492 36.30 18.57 2.63
C GLU A 492 35.21 17.50 2.49
N VAL A 493 35.02 17.04 1.26
CA VAL A 493 34.12 15.93 0.93
C VAL A 493 34.95 14.64 1.04
N ILE A 494 34.50 13.71 1.87
CA ILE A 494 35.24 12.48 2.17
C ILE A 494 34.68 11.29 1.38
N SER A 495 35.51 10.26 1.24
CA SER A 495 35.09 8.98 0.65
C SER A 495 34.19 8.19 1.60
N VAL A 496 33.44 7.22 1.06
CA VAL A 496 32.66 6.28 1.89
C VAL A 496 33.56 5.48 2.85
N ALA A 497 34.80 5.17 2.44
CA ALA A 497 35.75 4.43 3.29
C ALA A 497 36.17 5.23 4.53
N GLU A 498 36.50 6.52 4.35
CA GLU A 498 36.83 7.43 5.46
C GLU A 498 35.61 7.71 6.33
N ALA A 499 34.43 7.87 5.72
CA ALA A 499 33.18 8.03 6.45
C ALA A 499 32.88 6.80 7.31
N ARG A 500 33.15 5.57 6.82
CA ARG A 500 33.05 4.32 7.60
C ARG A 500 34.10 4.22 8.70
N ALA A 501 35.29 4.77 8.51
CA ALA A 501 36.29 4.81 9.58
C ALA A 501 35.83 5.72 10.74
N LEU A 502 35.16 6.83 10.43
CA LEU A 502 34.63 7.78 11.42
C LEU A 502 33.33 7.34 12.08
N MET A 503 32.36 6.84 11.31
CA MET A 503 31.03 6.47 11.80
C MET A 503 30.86 4.95 12.03
N GLY A 504 31.90 4.16 11.80
CA GLY A 504 31.85 2.69 11.84
C GLY A 504 31.15 2.07 10.62
N GLN A 505 30.81 0.77 10.71
CA GLN A 505 30.04 0.04 9.69
C GLN A 505 28.55 0.47 9.60
N LEU A 506 28.21 1.66 10.11
CA LEU A 506 26.84 2.10 10.33
C LEU A 506 26.28 2.94 9.18
N LEU A 507 27.07 3.22 8.13
CA LEU A 507 26.55 3.84 6.91
C LEU A 507 25.68 2.84 6.12
N PRO A 508 24.52 3.25 5.59
CA PRO A 508 23.74 2.45 4.65
C PRO A 508 24.50 2.21 3.34
N THR A 509 23.93 1.36 2.48
CA THR A 509 24.51 0.92 1.20
C THR A 509 24.58 2.07 0.19
N VAL A 510 25.52 3.00 0.40
CA VAL A 510 25.90 4.04 -0.56
C VAL A 510 26.95 3.44 -1.51
N ALA A 511 26.90 3.82 -2.79
CA ALA A 511 27.91 3.41 -3.76
C ALA A 511 29.32 3.71 -3.25
N GLU A 512 30.25 2.75 -3.33
CA GLU A 512 31.58 2.83 -2.70
C GLU A 512 32.41 4.05 -3.13
N ASN A 513 32.12 4.61 -4.31
CA ASN A 513 32.80 5.78 -4.87
C ASN A 513 32.04 7.11 -4.67
N ALA A 514 31.00 7.15 -3.83
CA ALA A 514 30.27 8.38 -3.56
C ALA A 514 31.08 9.31 -2.65
N ALA A 515 31.10 10.60 -2.99
CA ALA A 515 31.69 11.64 -2.18
C ALA A 515 30.64 12.14 -1.16
N LEU A 516 30.99 12.21 0.12
CA LEU A 516 30.08 12.56 1.23
C LEU A 516 30.55 13.80 1.97
N ALA A 517 29.63 14.71 2.26
CA ALA A 517 29.86 15.84 3.16
C ALA A 517 29.38 15.47 4.57
N LEU A 518 30.22 15.73 5.58
CA LEU A 518 29.87 15.53 6.98
C LEU A 518 29.30 16.80 7.59
N VAL A 519 28.16 16.68 8.27
CA VAL A 519 27.50 17.74 9.03
C VAL A 519 27.40 17.31 10.48
N TYR A 520 27.89 18.15 11.38
CA TYR A 520 27.86 17.95 12.83
C TYR A 520 26.77 18.83 13.44
N ALA A 521 25.83 18.22 14.14
CA ALA A 521 24.75 18.91 14.85
C ALA A 521 24.73 18.51 16.33
N ASP A 522 24.49 19.48 17.21
CA ASP A 522 24.39 19.22 18.64
C ASP A 522 23.10 18.50 19.00
N LEU A 523 23.24 17.48 19.86
CA LEU A 523 22.12 16.80 20.48
C LEU A 523 22.12 17.09 22.00
N PRO A 524 21.10 17.76 22.53
CA PRO A 524 20.99 17.92 23.99
C PRO A 524 20.85 16.54 24.64
N GLY A 525 21.67 16.27 25.67
CA GLY A 525 21.83 14.93 26.26
C GLY A 525 20.58 14.29 26.88
N ALA A 526 19.51 15.04 27.05
CA ALA A 526 18.17 14.56 27.38
C ALA A 526 17.18 15.18 26.41
N LEU A 527 16.59 14.37 25.53
CA LEU A 527 15.56 14.82 24.61
C LEU A 527 14.20 14.47 25.21
N VAL A 528 13.45 15.50 25.59
CA VAL A 528 12.03 15.38 25.86
C VAL A 528 11.32 15.46 24.52
N SER A 529 10.62 14.40 24.15
CA SER A 529 9.77 14.38 22.95
C SER A 529 8.69 15.46 22.98
N GLY A 530 8.14 15.79 21.82
CA GLY A 530 6.91 16.60 21.73
C GLY A 530 5.70 15.99 22.46
N THR A 531 5.78 14.72 22.86
CA THR A 531 4.79 13.98 23.66
C THR A 531 5.14 13.88 25.15
N GLY A 532 6.26 14.47 25.60
CA GLY A 532 6.64 14.54 27.02
C GLY A 532 7.46 13.34 27.55
N ALA A 533 7.77 12.34 26.73
CA ALA A 533 8.66 11.24 27.11
C ALA A 533 10.14 11.65 27.05
N GLU A 534 10.90 11.38 28.11
CA GLU A 534 12.38 11.48 28.14
C GLU A 534 12.99 10.28 27.42
N TYR A 535 13.80 10.55 26.38
CA TYR A 535 14.57 9.52 25.69
C TYR A 535 16.04 9.55 26.11
N ARG A 536 16.54 8.37 26.49
CA ARG A 536 17.97 8.16 26.73
C ARG A 536 18.65 7.85 25.41
N LEU A 537 19.61 8.70 25.05
CA LEU A 537 20.44 8.55 23.86
C LEU A 537 21.61 7.62 24.14
N TYR A 538 22.04 6.89 23.12
CA TYR A 538 23.19 5.99 23.16
C TYR A 538 24.08 6.23 21.94
N ASP A 539 25.39 6.09 22.15
CA ASP A 539 26.39 6.13 21.08
C ASP A 539 26.13 5.01 20.06
N GLY A 540 26.22 5.32 18.78
CA GLY A 540 25.97 4.40 17.68
C GLY A 540 24.49 4.24 17.27
N MET A 541 23.56 5.01 17.86
CA MET A 541 22.18 5.08 17.34
C MET A 541 22.18 5.62 15.90
N ARG A 542 21.27 5.10 15.08
CA ARG A 542 21.19 5.41 13.64
C ARG A 542 19.97 6.25 13.36
N GLY A 543 20.05 7.05 12.30
CA GLY A 543 18.92 7.84 11.85
C GLY A 543 19.11 8.36 10.43
N SER A 544 18.08 9.05 9.97
CA SER A 544 18.12 9.84 8.75
C SER A 544 18.08 11.32 9.11
N VAL A 545 18.68 12.14 8.25
CA VAL A 545 18.70 13.60 8.41
C VAL A 545 18.21 14.24 7.12
N ARG A 546 17.36 15.27 7.27
CA ARG A 546 16.96 16.17 6.19
C ARG A 546 17.44 17.58 6.49
N ILE A 547 18.18 18.16 5.57
CA ILE A 547 18.69 19.54 5.65
C ILE A 547 18.10 20.33 4.48
N PRO A 548 17.33 21.41 4.69
CA PRO A 548 16.88 22.26 3.60
C PRO A 548 18.07 23.04 3.04
N VAL A 549 18.39 22.80 1.78
CA VAL A 549 19.58 23.38 1.11
C VAL A 549 19.23 24.51 0.16
N ARG A 550 18.03 24.47 -0.44
CA ARG A 550 17.64 25.44 -1.47
C ARG A 550 16.13 25.60 -1.50
N GLU A 551 15.65 26.83 -1.62
CA GLU A 551 14.25 27.11 -1.97
C GLU A 551 14.18 27.45 -3.46
N GLU A 552 13.61 26.57 -4.27
CA GLU A 552 13.29 26.87 -5.67
C GLU A 552 11.81 27.17 -5.84
N ARG A 553 11.45 27.90 -6.91
CA ARG A 553 10.04 28.10 -7.27
C ARG A 553 9.56 26.87 -8.04
N PHE A 554 8.32 26.42 -7.81
CA PHE A 554 7.76 25.22 -8.46
C PHE A 554 7.87 25.25 -10.00
N ILE A 555 7.76 26.42 -10.61
CA ILE A 555 7.90 26.58 -12.07
C ILE A 555 9.29 26.18 -12.59
N VAL A 556 10.36 26.35 -11.81
CA VAL A 556 11.73 26.00 -12.20
C VAL A 556 11.94 24.49 -12.11
N THR A 557 11.33 23.83 -11.12
CA THR A 557 11.38 22.37 -10.97
C THR A 557 10.62 21.63 -12.08
N LEU A 558 9.46 22.14 -12.49
CA LEU A 558 8.64 21.54 -13.57
C LEU A 558 9.20 21.81 -14.97
N TRP A 559 9.87 22.95 -15.16
CA TRP A 559 10.44 23.32 -16.46
C TRP A 559 11.88 23.84 -16.29
N PRO A 560 12.87 22.93 -16.20
CA PRO A 560 14.27 23.29 -15.96
C PRO A 560 14.85 24.28 -16.99
N ALA A 561 14.31 24.29 -18.22
CA ALA A 561 14.75 25.19 -19.29
C ALA A 561 14.39 26.69 -19.05
N LEU A 562 13.53 27.00 -18.08
CA LEU A 562 13.27 28.39 -17.65
C LEU A 562 14.29 28.85 -16.58
N GLY A 563 15.06 27.93 -16.01
CA GLY A 563 16.05 28.15 -14.96
C GLY A 563 17.49 28.24 -15.48
N THR A 564 17.77 29.11 -16.46
CA THR A 564 19.16 29.46 -16.78
C THR A 564 19.31 30.98 -16.89
N SER A 565 19.55 31.62 -15.74
CA SER A 565 20.46 32.77 -15.62
C SER A 565 20.52 33.24 -14.17
N ARG A 566 21.49 32.73 -13.41
CA ARG A 566 22.36 33.55 -12.56
C ARG A 566 23.53 32.75 -12.05
#